data_AF-A0A3D3RG95-F1
#
_entry.id   AF-A0A3D3RG95-F1
#
_cell.length_a   1.000
_cell.length_b   1.000
_cell.length_c   1.000
_cell.angle_alpha   90.00
_cell.angle_beta   90.00
_cell.angle_gamma   90.00
#
_symmetry.space_group_name_H-M   'P 1'
#
loop_
_entity.id
_entity.type
_entity.pdbx_description
1 polymer ?
#
loop_
_entity_poly.entity_id
_entity_poly.type
_entity_poly.pdbx_seq_one_letter_code
_entity_poly.pdbx_strand_id
1 'polypeptide(L)'
;GIPLHTRTPGVTERLARQRNHPEVDAPRLAALWEELCSTPASTDRIWLHGDLHPRNIIIRDGTLIGIIDWGDLNGGDAATDLACVWLLLDTAVKRQEFFTLYNAEPAQIR
;
A
#
# COMPACT_ATOMS: atom_id res chain seq x y z
N GLY A 1 -0.38 -10.75 -1.73
CA GLY A 1 -1.41 -9.97 -1.00
C GLY A 1 -2.60 -10.85 -0.70
N ILE A 2 -3.32 -10.59 0.39
CA ILE A 2 -4.60 -11.25 0.72
C ILE A 2 -5.76 -10.27 0.51
N PRO A 3 -7.00 -10.74 0.28
CA PRO A 3 -8.15 -9.84 0.08
C PRO A 3 -8.32 -8.84 1.22
N LEU A 4 -8.66 -7.59 0.90
CA LEU A 4 -8.62 -6.48 1.87
C LEU A 4 -9.51 -6.72 3.10
N HIS A 5 -10.71 -7.29 2.90
CA HIS A 5 -11.65 -7.58 3.99
C HIS A 5 -11.08 -8.51 5.08
N THR A 6 -10.07 -9.32 4.76
CA THR A 6 -9.39 -10.19 5.75
C THR A 6 -8.58 -9.38 6.77
N ARG A 7 -8.23 -8.12 6.44
CA ARG A 7 -7.49 -7.21 7.31
C ARG A 7 -8.39 -6.38 8.23
N THR A 8 -9.71 -6.43 8.05
CA THR A 8 -10.70 -5.62 8.79
C THR A 8 -10.48 -5.65 10.30
N PRO A 9 -10.29 -6.82 10.97
CA PRO A 9 -10.10 -6.84 12.42
C PRO A 9 -8.94 -5.94 12.88
N GLY A 10 -7.80 -6.00 12.18
CA GLY A 10 -6.63 -5.21 12.52
C GLY A 10 -6.77 -3.73 12.17
N VAL A 11 -7.54 -3.36 11.15
CA VAL A 11 -7.79 -1.95 10.81
C VAL A 11 -8.74 -1.32 11.82
N THR A 12 -9.85 -2.00 12.14
CA THR A 12 -10.81 -1.54 13.15
C THR A 12 -10.14 -1.34 14.51
N GLU A 13 -9.28 -2.26 14.94
CA GLU A 13 -8.52 -2.13 16.19
C GLU A 13 -7.59 -0.89 16.17
N ARG A 14 -6.89 -0.64 15.06
CA ARG A 14 -6.01 0.53 14.92
C ARG A 14 -6.79 1.84 14.92
N LEU A 15 -7.91 1.92 14.20
CA LEU A 15 -8.78 3.10 14.20
C LEU A 15 -9.34 3.37 15.60
N ALA A 16 -9.78 2.33 16.32
CA ALA A 16 -10.29 2.48 17.69
C ALA A 16 -9.24 3.02 18.68
N ARG A 17 -7.98 2.58 18.53
CA ARG A 17 -6.84 3.08 19.31
C ARG A 17 -6.52 4.55 19.00
N GLN A 18 -6.69 4.97 17.76
CA GLN A 18 -6.33 6.31 17.28
C GLN A 18 -7.52 7.29 17.23
N ARG A 19 -8.71 6.90 17.72
CA ARG A 19 -9.95 7.69 17.60
C ARG A 19 -9.89 9.11 18.18
N ASN A 20 -8.95 9.37 19.09
CA ASN A 20 -8.76 10.67 19.73
C ASN A 20 -7.54 11.43 19.19
N HIS A 21 -6.83 10.87 18.20
CA HIS A 21 -5.67 11.55 17.61
C HIS A 21 -6.17 12.71 16.72
N PRO A 22 -5.67 13.93 16.90
CA PRO A 22 -6.23 15.12 16.25
C PRO A 22 -6.14 15.10 14.71
N GLU A 23 -5.20 14.35 14.16
CA GLU A 23 -5.01 14.20 12.71
C GLU A 23 -5.76 13.00 12.11
N VAL A 24 -6.48 12.21 12.94
CA VAL A 24 -7.14 10.98 12.49
C VAL A 24 -8.65 11.17 12.50
N ASP A 25 -9.23 11.25 11.31
CA ASP A 25 -10.68 11.17 11.10
C ASP A 25 -11.13 9.69 11.06
N ALA A 26 -11.25 9.07 12.23
CA ALA A 26 -11.58 7.65 12.33
C ALA A 26 -12.92 7.26 11.67
N PRO A 27 -14.02 8.03 11.80
CA PRO A 27 -15.26 7.75 11.08
C PRO A 27 -15.10 7.76 9.56
N ARG A 28 -14.39 8.76 9.00
CA ARG A 28 -14.14 8.82 7.56
C ARG A 28 -13.28 7.66 7.08
N LEU A 29 -12.25 7.30 7.83
CA LEU A 29 -11.37 6.17 7.48
C LEU A 29 -12.12 4.82 7.57
N ALA A 30 -13.04 4.67 8.51
CA ALA A 30 -13.89 3.48 8.60
C ALA A 30 -14.83 3.36 7.39
N ALA A 31 -15.49 4.45 6.99
CA ALA A 31 -16.35 4.47 5.81
C ALA A 31 -15.55 4.16 4.52
N LEU A 32 -14.37 4.77 4.37
CA LEU A 32 -13.47 4.48 3.26
C LEU A 32 -13.01 3.01 3.26
N TRP A 33 -12.71 2.45 4.43
CA TRP A 33 -12.34 1.04 4.54
C TRP A 33 -13.45 0.09 4.07
N GLU A 34 -14.70 0.37 4.43
CA GLU A 34 -15.86 -0.40 3.98
C GLU A 34 -16.04 -0.33 2.46
N GLU A 35 -15.90 0.86 1.88
CA GLU A 35 -15.91 1.06 0.42
C GLU A 35 -14.81 0.23 -0.27
N LEU A 36 -13.58 0.30 0.22
CA LEU A 36 -12.45 -0.45 -0.33
C LEU A 36 -12.58 -1.97 -0.11
N CYS A 37 -13.27 -2.42 0.94
CA CYS A 37 -13.55 -3.84 1.14
C CYS A 37 -14.62 -4.38 0.17
N SER A 38 -15.49 -3.50 -0.33
CA SER A 38 -16.52 -3.85 -1.31
C SER A 38 -15.97 -4.01 -2.73
N THR A 39 -14.75 -3.54 -2.98
CA THR A 39 -14.16 -3.62 -4.32
C THR A 39 -13.72 -5.06 -4.64
N PRO A 40 -13.85 -5.51 -5.90
CA PRO A 40 -13.45 -6.87 -6.28
C PRO A 40 -11.98 -7.12 -5.96
N ALA A 41 -11.70 -8.28 -5.38
CA ALA A 41 -10.33 -8.73 -5.17
C ALA A 41 -9.63 -8.93 -6.52
N SER A 42 -8.35 -8.53 -6.60
CA SER A 42 -7.54 -8.83 -7.77
C SER A 42 -7.40 -10.34 -7.96
N THR A 43 -7.51 -10.77 -9.21
CA THR A 43 -7.24 -12.16 -9.63
C THR A 43 -5.77 -12.40 -9.97
N ASP A 44 -4.97 -11.33 -10.00
CA ASP A 44 -3.56 -11.41 -10.36
C ASP A 44 -2.76 -12.14 -9.28
N ARG A 45 -1.81 -12.95 -9.72
CA ARG A 45 -0.79 -13.57 -8.85
C ARG A 45 0.59 -13.24 -9.37
N ILE A 46 0.98 -11.98 -9.19
CA ILE A 46 2.37 -11.55 -9.42
C ILE A 46 3.20 -11.78 -8.16
N TRP A 47 4.52 -11.83 -8.33
CA TRP A 47 5.44 -11.87 -7.19
C TRP A 47 5.46 -10.50 -6.51
N LEU A 48 5.41 -10.54 -5.19
CA LEU A 48 5.42 -9.38 -4.32
C LEU A 48 6.55 -9.53 -3.31
N HIS A 49 7.21 -8.42 -3.01
CA HIS A 49 8.11 -8.29 -1.88
C HIS A 49 7.37 -8.57 -0.56
N GLY A 50 6.14 -8.06 -0.41
CA GLY A 50 5.28 -8.35 0.75
C GLY A 50 5.45 -7.40 1.94
N ASP A 51 6.66 -6.87 2.14
CA ASP A 51 6.97 -5.82 3.14
C ASP A 51 7.76 -4.64 2.53
N LEU A 52 7.32 -4.14 1.37
CA LEU A 52 8.04 -3.07 0.69
C LEU A 52 7.83 -1.72 1.40
N HIS A 53 8.91 -1.18 1.96
CA HIS A 53 8.89 0.12 2.65
C HIS A 53 10.28 0.77 2.63
N PRO A 54 10.43 2.07 2.94
CA PRO A 54 11.70 2.79 2.80
C PRO A 54 12.90 2.15 3.49
N ARG A 55 12.72 1.45 4.63
CA ARG A 55 13.85 0.76 5.31
C ARG A 55 14.37 -0.48 4.57
N ASN A 56 13.63 -0.99 3.59
CA ASN A 56 13.99 -2.14 2.77
C ASN A 56 14.51 -1.72 1.39
N ILE A 57 14.69 -0.42 1.15
CA ILE A 57 15.14 0.16 -0.12
C ILE A 57 16.49 0.85 0.10
N ILE A 58 17.47 0.49 -0.73
CA ILE A 58 18.82 1.05 -0.67
C ILE A 58 19.03 1.99 -1.85
N ILE A 59 19.30 3.26 -1.55
CA ILE A 59 19.62 4.30 -2.52
C ILE A 59 21.09 4.71 -2.35
N ARG A 60 21.80 4.86 -3.46
CA ARG A 60 23.14 5.44 -3.51
C ARG A 60 23.19 6.47 -4.63
N ASP A 61 23.66 7.67 -4.31
CA ASP A 61 23.82 8.77 -5.28
C ASP A 61 22.52 9.04 -6.08
N GLY A 62 21.38 9.04 -5.39
CA GLY A 62 20.05 9.25 -5.99
C GLY A 62 19.51 8.06 -6.81
N THR A 63 20.23 6.94 -6.86
CA THR A 63 19.87 5.76 -7.66
C THR A 63 19.49 4.59 -6.77
N LEU A 64 18.43 3.85 -7.13
CA LEU A 64 18.08 2.58 -6.51
C LEU A 64 19.17 1.53 -6.78
N ILE A 65 19.77 0.99 -5.73
CA ILE A 65 20.83 -0.02 -5.83
C ILE A 65 20.47 -1.37 -5.19
N GLY A 66 19.37 -1.46 -4.45
CA GLY A 66 18.95 -2.73 -3.87
C GLY A 66 17.62 -2.67 -3.14
N ILE A 67 17.00 -3.85 -3.05
CA ILE A 67 15.84 -4.14 -2.21
C ILE A 67 16.20 -5.34 -1.35
N ILE A 68 15.98 -5.24 -0.05
CA ILE A 68 16.38 -6.24 0.95
C ILE A 68 15.17 -6.71 1.77
N ASP A 69 15.38 -7.77 2.56
CA ASP A 69 14.37 -8.33 3.47
C ASP A 69 13.16 -8.98 2.76
N TRP A 70 13.47 -9.97 1.92
CA TRP A 70 12.50 -10.74 1.14
C TRP A 70 11.80 -11.85 1.95
N GLY A 71 11.80 -11.78 3.29
CA GLY A 71 11.21 -12.81 4.15
C GLY A 71 9.71 -13.02 3.94
N ASP A 72 9.02 -11.95 3.49
CA ASP A 72 7.59 -11.92 3.21
C ASP A 72 7.22 -12.14 1.73
N LEU A 73 8.17 -12.59 0.90
CA LEU A 73 7.93 -12.85 -0.53
C LEU A 73 6.69 -13.73 -0.73
N ASN A 74 5.70 -13.23 -1.45
CA ASN A 74 4.45 -13.94 -1.70
C ASN A 74 3.83 -13.59 -3.05
N GLY A 75 2.72 -14.25 -3.39
CA GLY A 75 1.95 -13.96 -4.59
C GLY A 75 0.70 -13.14 -4.30
N GLY A 76 0.34 -12.22 -5.19
CA GLY A 76 -1.01 -11.61 -5.21
C GLY A 76 -1.06 -10.25 -5.88
N ASP A 77 -1.92 -9.38 -5.35
CA ASP A 77 -2.20 -8.05 -5.88
C ASP A 77 -1.00 -7.09 -5.79
N ALA A 78 -0.61 -6.51 -6.92
CA ALA A 78 0.43 -5.49 -7.06
C ALA A 78 0.23 -4.28 -6.15
N ALA A 79 -1.03 -3.92 -5.88
CA ALA A 79 -1.38 -2.81 -4.99
C ALA A 79 -0.73 -2.95 -3.60
N THR A 80 -0.43 -4.19 -3.17
CA THR A 80 0.25 -4.47 -1.89
C THR A 80 1.62 -3.80 -1.82
N ASP A 81 2.47 -3.96 -2.84
CA ASP A 81 3.81 -3.37 -2.87
C ASP A 81 3.76 -1.91 -3.32
N LEU A 82 2.86 -1.58 -4.26
CA LEU A 82 2.69 -0.20 -4.76
C LEU A 82 2.27 0.79 -3.67
N ALA A 83 1.63 0.34 -2.59
CA ALA A 83 1.31 1.17 -1.43
C ALA A 83 2.55 1.86 -0.83
N CYS A 84 3.76 1.30 -1.00
CA CYS A 84 5.01 1.90 -0.52
C CYS A 84 5.27 3.31 -1.09
N VAL A 85 4.67 3.63 -2.25
CA VAL A 85 4.82 4.91 -2.94
C VAL A 85 4.38 6.09 -2.07
N TRP A 86 3.36 5.91 -1.21
CA TRP A 86 2.94 6.93 -0.23
C TRP A 86 3.94 7.16 0.90
N LEU A 87 4.86 6.22 1.13
CA LEU A 87 5.94 6.37 2.11
C LEU A 87 7.21 6.95 1.48
N LEU A 88 7.38 6.78 0.17
CA LEU A 88 8.59 7.18 -0.57
C LEU A 88 8.49 8.57 -1.20
N LEU A 89 7.30 8.93 -1.69
CA LEU A 89 7.10 10.14 -2.50
C LEU A 89 6.16 11.11 -1.78
N ASP A 90 6.68 12.29 -1.49
CA ASP A 90 6.05 13.36 -0.72
C ASP A 90 4.88 14.04 -1.45
N THR A 91 4.94 14.18 -2.79
CA THR A 91 3.92 14.89 -3.56
C THR A 91 3.02 13.97 -4.38
N ALA A 92 1.76 14.38 -4.56
CA ALA A 92 0.83 13.69 -5.45
C ALA A 92 1.34 13.64 -6.90
N VAL A 93 2.03 14.69 -7.35
CA VAL A 93 2.63 14.76 -8.69
C VAL A 93 3.67 13.65 -8.88
N LYS A 94 4.61 13.49 -7.95
CA LYS A 94 5.63 12.42 -8.03
C LYS A 94 5.00 11.02 -7.99
N ARG A 95 3.96 10.83 -7.16
CA ARG A 95 3.22 9.56 -7.11
C ARG A 95 2.55 9.26 -8.46
N GLN A 96 1.94 10.26 -9.08
CA GLN A 96 1.33 10.11 -10.40
C GLN A 96 2.37 9.79 -11.48
N GLU A 97 3.51 10.49 -11.49
CA GLU A 97 4.63 10.20 -12.40
C GLU A 97 5.13 8.77 -12.22
N PHE A 98 5.28 8.29 -10.99
CA PHE A 98 5.65 6.92 -10.69
C PHE A 98 4.66 5.92 -11.28
N PHE A 99 3.36 6.10 -11.05
CA PHE A 99 2.34 5.19 -11.58
C PHE A 99 2.27 5.18 -13.10
N THR A 100 2.52 6.32 -13.74
CA THR A 100 2.66 6.39 -15.20
C THR A 100 3.87 5.61 -15.70
N LEU A 101 5.04 5.75 -15.05
CA LEU A 101 6.25 4.99 -15.42
C LEU A 101 6.13 3.49 -15.15
N TYR A 102 5.44 3.12 -14.07
CA TYR A 102 5.14 1.72 -13.75
C TYR A 102 4.13 1.09 -14.72
N ASN A 103 3.41 1.91 -15.51
CA ASN A 103 2.28 1.49 -16.33
C ASN A 103 1.19 0.79 -15.49
N ALA A 104 0.84 1.42 -14.35
CA ALA A 104 -0.18 0.88 -13.47
C ALA A 104 -1.57 0.99 -14.10
N GLU A 105 -2.32 -0.11 -14.02
CA GLU A 105 -3.72 -0.15 -14.41
C GLU A 105 -4.59 0.63 -13.41
N PRO A 106 -5.69 1.26 -13.82
CA PRO A 106 -6.59 1.97 -12.90
C PRO A 106 -7.08 1.13 -11.72
N ALA A 107 -7.16 -0.20 -11.89
CA ALA A 107 -7.54 -1.10 -10.80
C ALA A 107 -6.47 -1.23 -9.70
N GLN A 108 -5.21 -0.92 -10.00
CA GLN A 108 -4.06 -0.98 -9.08
C GLN A 108 -3.85 0.34 -8.31
N ILE A 109 -4.50 1.42 -8.74
CA ILE A 109 -4.42 2.76 -8.16
C ILE A 109 -5.86 3.19 -7.79
N ARG A 110 -6.28 2.88 -6.56
CA ARG A 110 -7.60 3.27 -6.05
C ARG A 110 -7.46 4.17 -4.84
#